data_AF-A0A836SKF6-F1
#
_entry.id   AF-A0A836SKF6-F1
#
_cell.length_a   1.000
_cell.length_b   1.000
_cell.length_c   1.000
_cell.angle_alpha   90.00
_cell.angle_beta   90.00
_cell.angle_gamma   90.00
#
_symmetry.space_group_name_H-M   'P 1'
#
loop_
_entity.id
_entity.type
_entity.pdbx_description
1 polymer ?
#
loop_
_entity_poly.entity_id
_entity_poly.type
_entity_poly.pdbx_seq_one_letter_code
_entity_poly.pdbx_strand_id
1 'polypeptide(L)'
;MNSLSRKLGLGLLGLWSLLSIAINPVFAGECNPLETAALESCQDKKVKASGPRLGMFDVPDSFMFADPSFSGGEGLQDYMEIDDTPIILHTSDEVQCVDEIEVKGTLEQMELEEEKAWVIKVTQFNCL
;
A
#
# COMPACT_ATOMS: atom_id res chain seq x y z
N MET A 1 49.12 -62.60 1.61
CA MET A 1 48.29 -63.02 0.46
C MET A 1 46.83 -62.91 0.88
N ASN A 2 46.01 -62.27 0.05
CA ASN A 2 44.54 -62.17 0.07
C ASN A 2 43.95 -61.33 1.23
N SER A 3 42.96 -60.45 1.07
CA SER A 3 42.08 -60.10 -0.05
C SER A 3 41.47 -58.71 0.23
N LEU A 4 41.31 -57.94 -0.84
CA LEU A 4 40.52 -56.72 -0.92
C LEU A 4 39.02 -56.95 -0.64
N SER A 5 38.35 -55.82 -0.37
CA SER A 5 36.94 -55.49 -0.66
C SER A 5 35.84 -56.00 0.28
N ARG A 6 35.18 -55.04 0.96
CA ARG A 6 33.81 -54.63 0.60
C ARG A 6 33.41 -53.32 1.29
N LYS A 7 33.22 -52.29 0.46
CA LYS A 7 32.37 -51.14 0.75
C LYS A 7 30.95 -51.64 0.94
N LEU A 8 30.28 -51.29 2.03
CA LEU A 8 28.83 -51.18 2.07
C LEU A 8 28.49 -49.83 2.70
N GLY A 9 27.99 -48.94 1.85
CA GLY A 9 27.58 -47.60 2.21
C GLY A 9 26.38 -47.64 3.15
N LEU A 10 26.53 -46.93 4.26
CA LEU A 10 25.45 -46.54 5.15
C LEU A 10 25.37 -45.02 5.14
N GLY A 11 24.13 -44.52 5.12
CA GLY A 11 23.80 -43.11 5.26
C GLY A 11 23.71 -42.40 3.90
N LEU A 12 22.78 -41.51 3.65
CA LEU A 12 21.88 -40.76 4.52
C LEU A 12 20.67 -40.39 3.63
N LEU A 13 19.46 -40.65 4.12
CA LEU A 13 18.50 -39.62 4.50
C LEU A 13 18.12 -38.65 3.36
N GLY A 14 16.85 -38.76 2.96
CA GLY A 14 16.01 -37.60 2.67
C GLY A 14 16.42 -36.80 1.44
N LEU A 15 16.05 -37.28 0.26
CA LEU A 15 15.66 -36.35 -0.80
C LEU A 15 14.37 -35.66 -0.33
N TRP A 16 14.54 -34.61 0.47
CA TRP A 16 13.61 -33.50 0.52
C TRP A 16 13.48 -33.00 -0.91
N SER A 17 12.37 -33.35 -1.54
CA SER A 17 11.86 -32.65 -2.71
C SER A 17 11.50 -31.24 -2.22
N LEU A 18 12.52 -30.39 -2.16
CA LEU A 18 12.34 -28.95 -2.12
C LEU A 18 11.69 -28.60 -3.45
N LEU A 19 10.35 -28.64 -3.46
CA LEU A 19 9.57 -27.67 -4.20
C LEU A 19 10.01 -26.30 -3.68
N SER A 20 11.16 -25.84 -4.19
CA SER A 20 11.41 -24.42 -4.40
C SER A 20 10.34 -23.99 -5.40
N ILE A 21 9.12 -23.80 -4.89
CA ILE A 21 8.26 -22.77 -5.43
C ILE A 21 9.15 -21.55 -5.33
N ALA A 22 9.70 -21.16 -6.47
CA ALA A 22 10.21 -19.84 -6.66
C ALA A 22 9.03 -18.93 -6.34
N ILE A 23 8.93 -18.54 -5.07
CA ILE A 23 8.29 -17.30 -4.70
C ILE A 23 9.20 -16.30 -5.39
N ASN A 24 8.92 -16.04 -6.67
CA ASN A 24 9.35 -14.79 -7.27
C ASN A 24 8.89 -13.76 -6.24
N PRO A 25 9.79 -12.98 -5.61
CA PRO A 25 9.31 -11.79 -4.95
C PRO A 25 8.59 -11.05 -6.06
N VAL A 26 7.26 -11.03 -6.00
CA VAL A 26 6.45 -10.12 -6.81
C VAL A 26 7.08 -8.79 -6.47
N PHE A 27 7.81 -8.24 -7.43
CA PHE A 27 8.45 -6.95 -7.30
C PHE A 27 7.34 -6.03 -6.81
N ALA A 28 7.46 -5.58 -5.56
CA ALA A 28 6.63 -4.54 -4.98
C ALA A 28 7.02 -3.24 -5.70
N GLY A 29 6.67 -3.15 -6.99
CA GLY A 29 6.63 -1.89 -7.69
C GLY A 29 5.64 -1.02 -6.94
N GLU A 30 6.04 0.21 -6.64
CA GLU A 30 5.13 1.23 -6.17
C GLU A 30 3.93 1.24 -7.14
N CYS A 31 2.75 0.89 -6.64
CA CYS A 31 1.54 0.89 -7.45
C CYS A 31 1.21 2.35 -7.74
N ASN A 32 0.96 2.70 -8.99
CA ASN A 32 0.64 4.06 -9.37
C ASN A 32 -0.84 4.12 -9.72
N PRO A 33 -1.73 4.46 -8.76
CA PRO A 33 -3.14 4.65 -9.04
C PRO A 33 -3.32 5.96 -9.81
N LEU A 34 -3.14 5.91 -11.13
CA LEU A 34 -3.39 7.04 -12.02
C LEU A 34 -4.89 7.19 -12.36
N GLU A 35 -5.68 6.15 -12.12
CA GLU A 35 -7.10 6.07 -12.47
C GLU A 35 -7.86 5.32 -11.37
N THR A 36 -9.15 5.59 -11.19
CA THR A 36 -9.97 4.98 -10.13
C THR A 36 -10.00 3.46 -10.22
N ALA A 37 -9.99 2.92 -11.44
CA ALA A 37 -9.97 1.48 -11.68
C ALA A 37 -8.71 0.79 -11.11
N ALA A 38 -7.61 1.53 -10.95
CA ALA A 38 -6.37 0.99 -10.40
C ALA A 38 -6.40 0.91 -8.86
N LEU A 39 -7.25 1.69 -8.17
CA LEU A 39 -7.30 1.75 -6.71
C LEU A 39 -7.55 0.37 -6.08
N GLU A 40 -8.57 -0.34 -6.57
CA GLU A 40 -8.88 -1.72 -6.14
C GLU A 40 -7.69 -2.68 -6.34
N SER A 41 -6.98 -2.55 -7.46
CA SER A 41 -5.79 -3.37 -7.73
C SER A 41 -4.57 -2.97 -6.89
N CYS A 42 -4.54 -1.73 -6.39
CA CYS A 42 -3.50 -1.15 -5.55
C CYS A 42 -3.80 -1.26 -4.04
N GLN A 43 -4.96 -1.81 -3.66
CA GLN A 43 -5.33 -1.99 -2.25
C GLN A 43 -4.27 -2.77 -1.48
N ASP A 44 -3.97 -2.31 -0.26
CA ASP A 44 -2.99 -2.85 0.67
C ASP A 44 -1.55 -2.83 0.15
N LYS A 45 -1.26 -2.01 -0.88
CA LYS A 45 0.09 -1.86 -1.46
C LYS A 45 0.65 -0.47 -1.21
N LYS A 46 1.97 -0.39 -1.33
CA LYS A 46 2.66 0.89 -1.42
C LYS A 46 2.27 1.58 -2.72
N VAL A 47 1.84 2.83 -2.60
CA VAL A 47 1.43 3.66 -3.73
C VAL A 47 2.30 4.90 -3.84
N LYS A 48 2.41 5.39 -5.07
CA LYS A 48 2.82 6.74 -5.40
C LYS A 48 1.70 7.36 -6.21
N ALA A 49 1.05 8.40 -5.69
CA ALA A 49 -0.08 9.06 -6.33
C ALA A 49 0.21 10.56 -6.47
N SER A 50 -0.27 11.15 -7.55
CA SER A 50 -0.21 12.59 -7.79
C SER A 50 -1.55 13.07 -8.32
N GLY A 51 -1.98 14.25 -7.88
CA GLY A 51 -3.26 14.82 -8.27
C GLY A 51 -3.50 16.16 -7.59
N PRO A 52 -4.63 16.82 -7.90
CA PRO A 52 -5.00 18.04 -7.23
C PRO A 52 -5.31 17.76 -5.76
N ARG A 53 -4.89 18.67 -4.89
CA ARG A 53 -5.32 18.69 -3.50
C ARG A 53 -6.76 19.19 -3.44
N LEU A 54 -7.58 18.54 -2.62
CA LEU A 54 -8.96 18.97 -2.39
C LEU A 54 -9.05 19.73 -1.08
N GLY A 55 -9.85 20.80 -1.05
CA GLY A 55 -10.23 21.45 0.19
C GLY A 55 -11.24 20.59 0.96
N MET A 56 -11.35 20.83 2.26
CA MET A 56 -12.35 20.14 3.12
C MET A 56 -13.80 20.34 2.66
N PHE A 57 -14.07 21.39 1.88
CA PHE A 57 -15.40 21.72 1.35
C PHE A 57 -15.65 21.16 -0.06
N ASP A 58 -14.62 20.57 -0.68
CA ASP A 58 -14.68 19.99 -2.03
C ASP A 58 -14.83 18.46 -2.00
N VAL A 59 -14.87 17.87 -0.79
CA VAL A 59 -15.07 16.44 -0.57
C VAL A 59 -16.49 16.15 -0.08
N PRO A 60 -16.99 14.90 -0.19
CA PRO A 60 -18.29 14.52 0.37
C PRO A 60 -18.41 14.83 1.87
N ASP A 61 -19.63 15.14 2.33
CA ASP A 61 -19.90 15.44 3.75
C ASP A 61 -19.41 14.33 4.68
N SER A 62 -19.54 13.07 4.27
CA SER A 62 -19.06 11.90 5.03
C SER A 62 -17.55 11.99 5.30
N PHE A 63 -16.76 12.55 4.38
CA PHE A 63 -15.30 12.66 4.48
C PHE A 63 -14.90 13.88 5.30
N MET A 64 -15.63 14.98 5.15
CA MET A 64 -15.38 16.23 5.90
C MET A 64 -15.62 16.04 7.42
N PHE A 65 -16.63 15.24 7.80
CA PHE A 65 -16.97 14.99 9.21
C PHE A 65 -16.32 13.74 9.80
N ALA A 66 -15.51 13.04 9.01
CA ALA A 66 -14.86 11.83 9.44
C ALA A 66 -13.85 12.11 10.57
N ASP A 67 -13.92 11.34 11.65
CA ASP A 67 -12.99 11.50 12.78
C ASP A 67 -11.56 11.18 12.31
N PRO A 68 -10.57 12.09 12.44
CA PRO A 68 -9.21 11.83 11.96
C PRO A 68 -8.62 10.48 12.40
N SER A 69 -9.03 9.97 13.57
CA SER A 69 -8.63 8.66 14.09
C SER A 69 -9.07 7.49 13.21
N PHE A 70 -10.14 7.62 12.41
CA PHE A 70 -10.61 6.58 11.50
C PHE A 70 -9.49 6.16 10.54
N SER A 71 -8.63 7.11 10.14
CA SER A 71 -7.60 6.90 9.13
C SER A 71 -6.29 6.31 9.68
N GLY A 72 -6.20 6.05 10.98
CA GLY A 72 -5.06 5.33 11.59
C GLY A 72 -4.53 5.86 12.92
N GLY A 73 -5.28 6.67 13.67
CA GLY A 73 -4.87 7.17 15.00
C GLY A 73 -4.33 8.61 15.00
N GLU A 74 -3.25 8.87 15.74
CA GLU A 74 -2.64 10.21 15.83
C GLU A 74 -2.16 10.69 14.45
N GLY A 75 -2.59 11.87 14.04
CA GLY A 75 -2.26 12.49 12.75
C GLY A 75 -3.28 13.52 12.32
N LEU A 76 -3.12 14.03 11.11
CA LEU A 76 -4.05 14.96 10.47
C LEU A 76 -4.63 14.32 9.21
N GLN A 77 -5.69 14.97 8.72
CA GLN A 77 -6.41 14.54 7.55
C GLN A 77 -6.35 15.62 6.49
N ASP A 78 -5.97 15.19 5.29
CA ASP A 78 -5.93 16.02 4.08
C ASP A 78 -6.60 15.25 2.95
N TYR A 79 -6.79 15.86 1.79
CA TYR A 79 -7.55 15.26 0.71
C TYR A 79 -6.88 15.51 -0.64
N MET A 80 -6.99 14.52 -1.52
CA MET A 80 -6.60 14.65 -2.92
C MET A 80 -7.63 13.99 -3.82
N GLU A 81 -7.55 14.27 -5.10
CA GLU A 81 -8.37 13.61 -6.11
C GLU A 81 -7.51 12.72 -7.00
N ILE A 82 -8.04 11.55 -7.35
CA ILE A 82 -7.52 10.69 -8.41
C ILE A 82 -8.71 10.35 -9.30
N ASP A 83 -8.73 10.84 -10.54
CA ASP A 83 -9.76 10.50 -11.54
C ASP A 83 -11.19 10.69 -10.99
N ASP A 84 -11.48 11.93 -10.55
CA ASP A 84 -12.75 12.34 -9.91
C ASP A 84 -13.12 11.56 -8.63
N THR A 85 -12.18 10.80 -8.06
CA THR A 85 -12.37 10.04 -6.82
C THR A 85 -11.63 10.72 -5.67
N PRO A 86 -12.35 11.24 -4.66
CA PRO A 86 -11.73 11.78 -3.46
C PRO A 86 -11.00 10.69 -2.67
N ILE A 87 -9.77 10.98 -2.29
CA ILE A 87 -8.90 10.13 -1.49
C ILE A 87 -8.54 10.86 -0.21
N ILE A 88 -8.68 10.17 0.91
CA ILE A 88 -8.33 10.69 2.22
C ILE A 88 -6.85 10.43 2.46
N LEU A 89 -6.11 11.47 2.82
CA LEU A 89 -4.70 11.40 3.18
C LEU A 89 -4.57 11.45 4.70
N HIS A 90 -4.01 10.39 5.29
CA HIS A 90 -3.59 10.41 6.69
C HIS A 90 -2.14 10.86 6.76
N THR A 91 -1.90 12.08 7.25
CA THR A 91 -0.57 12.69 7.36
C THR A 91 -0.13 12.79 8.82
N SER A 92 1.18 12.80 9.06
CA SER A 92 1.72 13.02 10.41
C SER A 92 1.64 14.48 10.85
N ASP A 93 1.77 15.41 9.89
CA ASP A 93 1.94 16.84 10.13
C ASP A 93 1.01 17.66 9.22
N GLU A 94 0.83 18.93 9.56
CA GLU A 94 0.05 19.87 8.77
C GLU A 94 0.82 20.20 7.49
N VAL A 95 0.13 20.14 6.35
CA VAL A 95 0.73 20.43 5.05
C VAL A 95 0.04 21.63 4.41
N GLN A 96 0.85 22.57 3.89
CA GLN A 96 0.37 23.79 3.25
C GLN A 96 0.83 23.83 1.78
N CYS A 97 0.14 23.07 0.92
CA CYS A 97 0.28 23.14 -0.55
C CYS A 97 -1.03 23.66 -1.16
N VAL A 98 -0.96 24.44 -2.24
CA VAL A 98 -2.15 25.13 -2.76
C VAL A 98 -2.88 24.34 -3.85
N ASP A 99 -2.13 23.63 -4.71
CA ASP A 99 -2.67 23.11 -5.97
C ASP A 99 -2.42 21.60 -6.14
N GLU A 100 -1.24 21.22 -6.65
CA GLU A 100 -0.93 19.84 -7.02
C GLU A 100 0.03 19.22 -6.01
N ILE A 101 -0.20 17.95 -5.68
CA ILE A 101 0.55 17.22 -4.66
C ILE A 101 0.93 15.84 -5.14
N GLU A 102 2.05 15.35 -4.63
CA GLU A 102 2.51 13.98 -4.81
C GLU A 102 2.68 13.32 -3.45
N VAL A 103 2.03 12.18 -3.24
CA VAL A 103 2.09 11.42 -2.00
C VAL A 103 2.62 10.01 -2.24
N LYS A 104 3.38 9.52 -1.26
CA LYS A 104 3.73 8.10 -1.15
C LYS A 104 3.21 7.55 0.16
N GLY A 105 2.67 6.35 0.12
CA GLY A 105 2.10 5.74 1.31
C GLY A 105 1.62 4.33 1.07
N THR A 106 0.77 3.84 1.97
CA THR A 106 0.01 2.61 1.77
C THR A 106 -1.42 2.97 1.46
N LEU A 107 -1.98 2.43 0.37
CA LEU A 107 -3.40 2.59 0.03
C LEU A 107 -4.22 1.52 0.73
N GLU A 108 -5.25 1.95 1.45
CA GLU A 108 -6.21 1.09 2.16
C GLU A 108 -7.63 1.49 1.76
N GLN A 109 -8.55 0.53 1.76
CA GLN A 109 -9.99 0.80 1.68
C GLN A 109 -10.57 0.63 3.08
N MET A 110 -11.24 1.65 3.58
CA MET A 110 -11.82 1.67 4.91
C MET A 110 -13.33 1.88 4.82
N GLU A 111 -14.08 1.32 5.76
CA GLU A 111 -15.50 1.61 5.92
C GLU A 111 -15.64 2.92 6.71
N LEU A 112 -16.27 3.91 6.08
CA LEU A 112 -16.60 5.19 6.68
C LEU A 112 -18.12 5.32 6.66
N GLU A 113 -18.72 5.15 7.84
CA GLU A 113 -20.17 4.99 8.00
C GLU A 113 -20.71 3.79 7.19
N GLU A 114 -21.52 4.05 6.15
CA GLU A 114 -22.09 3.04 5.24
C GLU A 114 -21.41 3.07 3.85
N GLU A 115 -20.33 3.84 3.69
CA GLU A 115 -19.60 4.04 2.45
C GLU A 115 -18.16 3.50 2.53
N LYS A 116 -17.57 3.27 1.36
CA LYS A 116 -16.15 2.90 1.23
C LYS A 116 -15.32 4.14 0.95
N ALA A 117 -14.29 4.37 1.76
CA ALA A 117 -13.33 5.44 1.57
C ALA A 117 -11.95 4.87 1.23
N TRP A 118 -11.29 5.49 0.26
CA TRP A 118 -9.88 5.23 -0.01
C TRP A 118 -9.01 6.11 0.88
N VAL A 119 -8.07 5.49 1.57
CA VAL A 119 -7.17 6.15 2.49
C VAL A 119 -5.73 5.86 2.10
N ILE A 120 -4.92 6.90 1.95
CA ILE A 120 -3.47 6.75 1.83
C ILE A 120 -2.86 7.13 3.18
N LYS A 121 -2.23 6.16 3.84
CA LYS A 121 -1.37 6.43 5.00
C LYS A 121 -0.04 6.99 4.50
N VAL A 122 0.08 8.31 4.55
CA VAL A 122 1.16 9.05 3.90
C VAL A 122 2.46 8.87 4.68
N THR A 123 3.50 8.49 3.95
CA THR A 123 4.90 8.40 4.43
C THR A 123 5.79 9.48 3.83
N GLN A 124 5.40 10.04 2.69
CA GLN A 124 6.05 11.17 2.05
C GLN A 124 5.00 12.03 1.36
N PHE A 125 5.11 13.35 1.56
CA PHE A 125 4.27 14.35 0.94
C PHE A 125 5.17 15.38 0.24
N ASN A 126 4.91 15.66 -1.03
CA ASN A 126 5.59 16.71 -1.79
C ASN A 126 4.55 17.66 -2.40
N CYS A 127 4.75 18.99 -2.27
CA CYS A 127 4.07 19.95 -3.14
C CYS A 127 4.75 19.94 -4.52
N LEU A 128 3.97 19.99 -5.61
CA LEU A 128 4.49 20.08 -6.98
C LEU A 128 4.47 21.52 -7.52
#